data_AF-A0A444W9I7-F1
#
_entry.id   AF-A0A444W9I7-F1
#
_cell.length_a   1.000
_cell.length_b   1.000
_cell.length_c   1.000
_cell.angle_alpha   90.00
_cell.angle_beta   90.00
_cell.angle_gamma   90.00
#
_symmetry.space_group_name_H-M   'P 1'
#
loop_
_entity.id
_entity.type
_entity.pdbx_description
1 polymer ?
#
loop_
_entity_poly.entity_id
_entity_poly.type
_entity_poly.pdbx_seq_one_letter_code
_entity_poly.pdbx_strand_id
1 'polypeptide(L)'
;MKNAFLLLLFFLSFSLNANMAEPYIEGSLSGTPFISKYAAINHEKISITTDADFQTAFFDIEYHITCYKDGEQIPLLFYAIDFKKEFSVWVDDIPIYLLPLPFDYKKAKNNAFSDFTYLYESGNELVLSETDNSSFGIRTEDLKFFKTDLSKGNHIIKVQYTADVWSDYSNWVQKESFKYALSPAKYWKSYGTLEIWLNNTKNEKPIKTNFGKSTSAENQQLYWKFTKIPVNMMEIYFEPEIPNTAQILIDIDPFRLMLVFGAIIIILHILAIRYYRKKHFKPRFSWVVITGSIIFPFITLFSYMIFYWIIDWIIGESASQRHGYTFLIMVFYPVVLIIYWILMWLVDYTTKKQMKKSNIY
;
A
#
# COMPACT_ATOMS: atom_id res chain seq x y z
N MET A 1 41.64 14.12 9.82
CA MET A 1 40.41 14.54 9.10
C MET A 1 39.81 13.44 8.22
N LYS A 2 40.57 12.80 7.30
CA LYS A 2 40.07 11.64 6.52
C LYS A 2 39.48 10.52 7.39
N ASN A 3 40.16 10.16 8.48
CA ASN A 3 39.73 9.07 9.36
C ASN A 3 38.49 9.40 10.19
N ALA A 4 38.27 10.68 10.51
CA ALA A 4 37.06 11.12 11.23
C ALA A 4 35.83 11.14 10.32
N PHE A 5 36.01 11.49 9.03
CA PHE A 5 34.96 11.38 8.02
C PHE A 5 34.60 9.92 7.72
N LEU A 6 35.60 9.04 7.66
CA LEU A 6 35.38 7.59 7.52
C LEU A 6 34.67 6.99 8.74
N LEU A 7 35.04 7.40 9.96
CA LEU A 7 34.34 7.01 11.19
C LEU A 7 32.91 7.52 11.25
N LEU A 8 32.65 8.77 10.80
CA LEU A 8 31.30 9.32 10.70
C LEU A 8 30.43 8.53 9.71
N LEU A 9 30.98 8.18 8.54
CA LEU A 9 30.32 7.32 7.56
C LEU A 9 30.08 5.91 8.13
N PHE A 10 31.03 5.38 8.90
CA PHE A 10 30.92 4.07 9.55
C PHE A 10 29.83 4.06 10.66
N PHE A 11 29.71 5.14 11.44
CA PHE A 11 28.66 5.30 12.44
C PHE A 11 27.27 5.60 11.85
N LEU A 12 27.21 6.29 10.70
CA LEU A 12 25.99 6.43 9.89
C LEU A 12 25.50 5.05 9.44
N SER A 13 26.37 4.14 9.00
CA SER A 13 25.96 2.77 8.65
C SER A 13 25.40 1.94 9.81
N PHE A 14 25.74 2.24 11.08
CA PHE A 14 25.16 1.56 12.25
C PHE A 14 23.83 2.18 12.74
N SER A 15 23.47 3.37 12.27
CA SER A 15 22.20 4.04 12.59
C SER A 15 21.20 4.04 11.44
N LEU A 16 21.63 3.57 10.26
CA LEU A 16 20.75 3.12 9.19
C LEU A 16 20.22 1.72 9.56
N ASN A 17 19.25 1.66 10.47
CA ASN A 17 18.20 0.67 10.31
C ASN A 17 17.58 1.00 8.95
N ALA A 18 18.04 0.32 7.91
CA ALA A 18 17.49 0.37 6.58
C ALA A 18 16.07 -0.22 6.68
N ASN A 19 15.12 0.60 7.12
CA ASN A 19 13.71 0.29 7.07
C ASN A 19 13.32 0.45 5.60
N MET A 20 13.50 -0.59 4.79
CA MET A 20 12.67 -0.81 3.61
C MET A 20 11.28 -1.13 4.16
N ALA A 21 10.60 -0.12 4.72
CA ALA A 21 9.26 -0.30 5.24
C ALA A 21 8.40 -0.65 4.03
N GLU A 22 8.03 -1.91 3.92
CA GLU A 22 7.09 -2.38 2.92
C GLU A 22 5.86 -1.46 2.99
N PRO A 23 5.52 -0.74 1.91
CA PRO A 23 4.45 0.25 1.96
C PRO A 23 3.07 -0.40 2.10
N TYR A 24 3.01 -1.73 2.01
CA TYR A 24 1.82 -2.52 2.18
C TYR A 24 1.83 -3.20 3.55
N ILE A 25 0.70 -3.14 4.25
CA ILE A 25 0.37 -4.11 5.28
C ILE A 25 -0.64 -5.05 4.65
N GLU A 26 -0.24 -6.31 4.48
CA GLU A 26 -1.11 -7.34 3.91
C GLU A 26 -2.28 -7.64 4.86
N GLY A 27 -3.47 -7.77 4.29
CA GLY A 27 -4.67 -8.26 4.97
C GLY A 27 -4.98 -9.69 4.53
N SER A 28 -6.17 -10.19 4.87
CA SER A 28 -6.55 -11.54 4.43
C SER A 28 -6.74 -11.60 2.92
N LEU A 29 -6.38 -12.74 2.32
CA LEU A 29 -6.62 -13.01 0.91
C LEU A 29 -7.29 -14.37 0.72
N SER A 30 -8.41 -14.35 0.02
CA SER A 30 -9.14 -15.52 -0.43
C SER A 30 -9.41 -15.39 -1.93
N GLY A 31 -9.98 -16.44 -2.50
CA GLY A 31 -10.52 -16.37 -3.83
C GLY A 31 -11.53 -17.47 -4.09
N THR A 32 -12.09 -17.36 -5.28
CA THR A 32 -12.88 -18.41 -5.89
C THR A 32 -12.05 -19.70 -5.93
N PRO A 33 -12.64 -20.87 -5.62
CA PRO A 33 -11.90 -22.12 -5.48
C PRO A 33 -11.43 -22.67 -6.83
N PHE A 34 -10.36 -23.44 -6.78
CA PHE A 34 -10.04 -24.38 -7.85
C PHE A 34 -10.96 -25.59 -7.77
N ILE A 35 -11.29 -26.18 -8.91
CA ILE A 35 -12.34 -27.20 -9.03
C ILE A 35 -11.81 -28.51 -9.59
N SER A 36 -12.33 -29.64 -9.09
CA SER A 36 -12.06 -30.96 -9.68
C SER A 36 -12.69 -31.08 -11.08
N LYS A 37 -12.07 -31.87 -11.96
CA LYS A 37 -12.65 -32.24 -13.26
C LYS A 37 -13.98 -33.01 -13.16
N TYR A 38 -14.41 -33.45 -11.98
CA TYR A 38 -15.72 -34.10 -11.79
C TYR A 38 -16.79 -33.19 -11.18
N ALA A 39 -16.50 -31.90 -11.01
CA ALA A 39 -17.47 -30.90 -10.60
C ALA A 39 -17.55 -29.74 -11.62
N ALA A 40 -18.64 -28.98 -11.55
CA ALA A 40 -18.80 -27.69 -12.21
C ALA A 40 -19.45 -26.71 -11.23
N ILE A 41 -19.02 -25.44 -11.22
CA ILE A 41 -19.69 -24.38 -10.47
C ILE A 41 -20.65 -23.66 -11.42
N ASN A 42 -21.94 -23.72 -11.10
CA ASN A 42 -23.01 -23.18 -11.92
C ASN A 42 -23.41 -21.77 -11.48
N HIS A 43 -23.23 -21.48 -10.19
CA HIS A 43 -23.54 -20.19 -9.59
C HIS A 43 -22.64 -19.97 -8.38
N GLU A 44 -22.09 -18.76 -8.27
CA GLU A 44 -21.34 -18.26 -7.12
C GLU A 44 -22.05 -17.02 -6.59
N LYS A 45 -22.35 -17.00 -5.29
CA LYS A 45 -22.93 -15.85 -4.61
C LYS A 45 -22.02 -15.43 -3.48
N ILE A 46 -21.57 -14.18 -3.50
CA ILE A 46 -20.67 -13.60 -2.51
C ILE A 46 -21.43 -12.51 -1.77
N SER A 47 -21.68 -12.69 -0.49
CA SER A 47 -22.30 -11.70 0.39
C SER A 47 -21.25 -11.15 1.34
N ILE A 48 -21.11 -9.83 1.38
CA ILE A 48 -20.01 -9.13 2.07
C ILE A 48 -20.62 -8.10 3.00
N THR A 49 -20.21 -8.11 4.27
CA THR A 49 -20.63 -7.11 5.26
C THR A 49 -19.40 -6.51 5.91
N THR A 50 -19.20 -5.22 5.74
CA THR A 50 -18.10 -4.45 6.36
C THR A 50 -18.46 -4.09 7.80
N ASP A 51 -17.43 -3.97 8.65
CA ASP A 51 -17.59 -3.36 9.97
C ASP A 51 -17.63 -1.83 9.89
N ALA A 52 -17.89 -1.19 11.04
CA ALA A 52 -18.05 0.26 11.13
C ALA A 52 -16.78 1.05 10.79
N ASP A 53 -15.61 0.49 11.10
CA ASP A 53 -14.32 1.17 10.96
C ASP A 53 -13.59 0.81 9.66
N PHE A 54 -14.16 -0.08 8.84
CA PHE A 54 -13.58 -0.65 7.63
C PHE A 54 -12.30 -1.48 7.89
N GLN A 55 -12.20 -2.09 9.07
CA GLN A 55 -11.02 -2.88 9.47
C GLN A 55 -11.21 -4.37 9.21
N THR A 56 -12.46 -4.84 9.22
CA THR A 56 -12.82 -6.22 8.91
C THR A 56 -14.04 -6.30 8.00
N ALA A 57 -14.12 -7.39 7.23
CA ALA A 57 -15.27 -7.71 6.40
C ALA A 57 -15.65 -9.18 6.56
N PHE A 58 -16.93 -9.44 6.84
CA PHE A 58 -17.48 -10.78 6.86
C PHE A 58 -17.90 -11.20 5.45
N PHE A 59 -17.37 -12.32 4.99
CA PHE A 59 -17.71 -12.95 3.72
C PHE A 59 -18.57 -14.19 3.99
N ASP A 60 -19.72 -14.25 3.32
CA ASP A 60 -20.61 -15.41 3.24
C ASP A 60 -20.80 -15.79 1.77
N ILE A 61 -20.23 -16.92 1.38
CA ILE A 61 -20.09 -17.34 -0.01
C ILE A 61 -20.80 -18.67 -0.22
N GLU A 62 -21.64 -18.74 -1.25
CA GLU A 62 -22.35 -19.96 -1.66
C GLU A 62 -21.91 -20.35 -3.07
N TYR A 63 -21.42 -21.58 -3.22
CA TYR A 63 -21.11 -22.20 -4.50
C TYR A 63 -22.16 -23.27 -4.79
N HIS A 64 -22.92 -23.09 -5.86
CA HIS A 64 -23.83 -24.12 -6.36
C HIS A 64 -23.07 -24.95 -7.38
N ILE A 65 -22.82 -26.22 -7.03
CA ILE A 65 -22.04 -27.13 -7.86
C ILE A 65 -22.89 -28.25 -8.43
N THR A 66 -22.50 -28.75 -9.59
CA THR A 66 -22.95 -30.04 -10.11
C THR A 66 -21.81 -31.05 -10.03
N CYS A 67 -22.00 -32.13 -9.28
CA CYS A 67 -21.11 -33.28 -9.21
C CYS A 67 -21.47 -34.31 -10.29
N TYR A 68 -20.48 -34.77 -11.04
CA TYR A 68 -20.66 -35.75 -12.13
C TYR A 68 -20.34 -37.19 -11.73
N LYS A 69 -19.76 -37.37 -10.54
CA LYS A 69 -19.30 -38.65 -10.00
C LYS A 69 -19.81 -38.82 -8.57
N ASP A 70 -20.28 -40.01 -8.24
CA ASP A 70 -20.64 -40.41 -6.87
C ASP A 70 -19.39 -40.77 -6.05
N GLY A 71 -19.50 -40.60 -4.73
CA GLY A 71 -18.55 -41.10 -3.76
C GLY A 71 -17.65 -40.01 -3.16
N GLU A 72 -16.66 -40.49 -2.40
CA GLU A 72 -15.69 -39.66 -1.72
C GLU A 72 -14.78 -38.90 -2.70
N GLN A 73 -14.82 -37.57 -2.66
CA GLN A 73 -14.10 -36.70 -3.59
C GLN A 73 -13.62 -35.39 -2.94
N ILE A 74 -12.70 -34.71 -3.63
CA ILE A 74 -12.25 -33.35 -3.30
C ILE A 74 -12.83 -32.42 -4.38
N PRO A 75 -14.01 -31.82 -4.15
CA PRO A 75 -14.67 -31.04 -5.19
C PRO A 75 -13.95 -29.71 -5.43
N LEU A 76 -13.41 -29.11 -4.36
CA LEU A 76 -12.85 -27.76 -4.35
C LEU A 76 -11.53 -27.66 -3.56
N LEU A 77 -10.63 -26.80 -4.01
CA LEU A 77 -9.46 -26.32 -3.27
C LEU A 77 -9.57 -24.81 -3.06
N PHE A 78 -9.43 -24.36 -1.82
CA PHE A 78 -9.51 -22.94 -1.47
C PHE A 78 -8.13 -22.37 -1.23
N TYR A 79 -7.88 -21.16 -1.70
CA TYR A 79 -6.78 -20.34 -1.20
C TYR A 79 -7.27 -19.54 0.00
N ALA A 80 -6.61 -19.70 1.14
CA ALA A 80 -7.10 -19.13 2.39
C ALA A 80 -5.98 -18.78 3.40
N ILE A 81 -5.46 -17.55 3.33
CA ILE A 81 -4.37 -17.04 4.18
C ILE A 81 -4.82 -15.83 5.04
N ASP A 82 -4.20 -15.70 6.23
CA ASP A 82 -4.27 -14.54 7.14
C ASP A 82 -5.67 -14.18 7.66
N PHE A 83 -6.49 -15.18 7.98
CA PHE A 83 -7.76 -14.95 8.69
C PHE A 83 -7.57 -15.04 10.21
N LYS A 84 -7.95 -13.99 10.94
CA LYS A 84 -8.01 -14.00 12.42
C LYS A 84 -9.07 -14.93 13.01
N LYS A 85 -10.11 -15.28 12.23
CA LYS A 85 -11.24 -16.14 12.63
C LYS A 85 -11.35 -17.36 11.72
N GLU A 86 -12.01 -18.41 12.21
CA GLU A 86 -12.19 -19.68 11.53
C GLU A 86 -12.73 -19.50 10.10
N PHE A 87 -12.04 -20.08 9.13
CA PHE A 87 -12.54 -20.27 7.78
C PHE A 87 -13.42 -21.53 7.82
N SER A 88 -14.73 -21.33 7.81
CA SER A 88 -15.71 -22.40 8.00
C SER A 88 -16.31 -22.80 6.66
N VAL A 89 -16.47 -24.11 6.46
CA VAL A 89 -17.03 -24.69 5.23
C VAL A 89 -18.17 -25.62 5.59
N TRP A 90 -19.25 -25.56 4.83
CA TRP A 90 -20.36 -26.52 4.90
C TRP A 90 -20.64 -27.08 3.51
N VAL A 91 -21.07 -28.34 3.47
CA VAL A 91 -21.53 -29.01 2.26
C VAL A 91 -22.91 -29.55 2.56
N ASP A 92 -23.91 -29.05 1.83
CA ASP A 92 -25.32 -29.35 2.07
C ASP A 92 -25.69 -29.20 3.57
N ASP A 93 -25.32 -28.04 4.13
CA ASP A 93 -25.50 -27.66 5.54
C ASP A 93 -24.73 -28.50 6.58
N ILE A 94 -23.91 -29.46 6.16
CA ILE A 94 -23.04 -30.26 7.04
C ILE A 94 -21.68 -29.58 7.17
N PRO A 95 -21.23 -29.20 8.39
CA PRO A 95 -19.92 -28.58 8.58
C PRO A 95 -18.77 -29.52 8.24
N ILE A 96 -17.76 -29.00 7.55
CA ILE A 96 -16.57 -29.75 7.14
C ILE A 96 -15.30 -29.00 7.55
N TYR A 97 -14.33 -29.75 8.08
CA TYR A 97 -13.01 -29.22 8.41
C TYR A 97 -12.11 -29.19 7.19
N LEU A 98 -11.43 -28.07 7.00
CA LEU A 98 -10.38 -27.94 6.01
C LEU A 98 -9.08 -28.58 6.48
N LEU A 99 -8.40 -29.25 5.55
CA LEU A 99 -7.11 -29.88 5.72
C LEU A 99 -6.07 -29.10 4.90
N PRO A 100 -4.85 -28.90 5.42
CA PRO A 100 -3.74 -28.38 4.62
C PRO A 100 -3.32 -29.41 3.57
N LEU A 101 -2.83 -28.96 2.42
CA LEU A 101 -2.31 -29.90 1.42
C LEU A 101 -1.14 -30.74 1.98
N PRO A 102 -1.13 -32.07 1.74
CA PRO A 102 -0.04 -32.92 2.17
C PRO A 102 1.23 -32.64 1.36
N PHE A 103 2.42 -32.75 1.95
CA PHE A 103 3.70 -32.41 1.30
C PHE A 103 3.94 -33.10 -0.06
N ASP A 104 3.34 -34.27 -0.27
CA ASP A 104 3.45 -35.08 -1.46
C ASP A 104 2.23 -34.98 -2.41
N TYR A 105 1.36 -33.97 -2.27
CA TYR A 105 0.19 -33.82 -3.14
C TYR A 105 0.53 -33.68 -4.64
N LYS A 106 1.76 -33.28 -4.97
CA LYS A 106 2.30 -33.24 -6.36
C LYS A 106 2.78 -34.60 -6.87
N LYS A 107 2.88 -35.62 -6.02
CA LYS A 107 3.42 -36.94 -6.38
C LYS A 107 2.33 -37.86 -6.93
N ALA A 108 2.60 -38.39 -8.12
CA ALA A 108 1.90 -39.46 -8.85
C ALA A 108 0.58 -39.11 -9.57
N LYS A 109 0.43 -39.67 -10.78
CA LYS A 109 -0.78 -39.59 -11.64
C LYS A 109 -2.06 -40.20 -11.04
N ASN A 110 -1.97 -40.83 -9.86
CA ASN A 110 -3.05 -41.62 -9.25
C ASN A 110 -3.37 -41.22 -7.80
N ASN A 111 -3.03 -40.00 -7.36
CA ASN A 111 -3.43 -39.52 -6.04
C ASN A 111 -4.80 -38.81 -6.10
N ALA A 112 -5.38 -38.52 -4.92
CA ALA A 112 -6.69 -37.84 -4.81
C ALA A 112 -6.71 -36.42 -5.40
N PHE A 113 -5.54 -35.84 -5.69
CA PHE A 113 -5.38 -34.50 -6.27
C PHE A 113 -5.14 -34.52 -7.77
N SER A 114 -5.07 -35.69 -8.42
CA SER A 114 -4.81 -35.84 -9.86
C SER A 114 -5.78 -35.03 -10.76
N ASP A 115 -6.97 -34.72 -10.24
CA ASP A 115 -7.96 -33.86 -10.89
C ASP A 115 -7.53 -32.38 -11.00
N PHE A 116 -6.52 -31.96 -10.23
CA PHE A 116 -6.00 -30.60 -10.13
C PHE A 116 -4.62 -30.46 -10.78
N THR A 117 -4.26 -31.37 -11.68
CA THR A 117 -2.96 -31.40 -12.36
C THR A 117 -2.57 -30.10 -13.06
N TYR A 118 -3.57 -29.38 -13.56
CA TYR A 118 -3.42 -28.05 -14.16
C TYR A 118 -2.84 -26.99 -13.21
N LEU A 119 -2.87 -27.20 -11.89
CA LEU A 119 -2.31 -26.27 -10.90
C LEU A 119 -0.79 -26.36 -10.74
N TYR A 120 -0.18 -27.47 -11.15
CA TYR A 120 1.26 -27.72 -10.94
C TYR A 120 2.03 -27.97 -12.23
N GLU A 121 1.37 -27.91 -13.39
CA GLU A 121 2.05 -27.81 -14.70
C GLU A 121 2.74 -26.45 -14.90
N SER A 122 2.30 -25.40 -14.21
CA SER A 122 2.82 -24.03 -14.31
C SER A 122 3.94 -23.67 -13.32
N GLY A 123 4.41 -24.62 -12.50
CA GLY A 123 5.40 -24.39 -11.44
C GLY A 123 4.81 -24.39 -10.03
N ASN A 124 5.53 -23.84 -9.05
CA ASN A 124 5.10 -23.83 -7.62
C ASN A 124 4.20 -22.63 -7.25
N GLU A 125 4.17 -21.60 -8.09
CA GLU A 125 3.42 -20.37 -7.89
C GLU A 125 2.28 -20.26 -8.90
N LEU A 126 1.09 -19.92 -8.41
CA LEU A 126 -0.07 -19.62 -9.24
C LEU A 126 -0.32 -18.12 -9.19
N VAL A 127 -0.39 -17.48 -10.35
CA VAL A 127 -0.76 -16.06 -10.43
C VAL A 127 -2.29 -15.94 -10.27
N LEU A 128 -2.74 -15.40 -9.14
CA LEU A 128 -4.14 -15.07 -8.84
C LEU A 128 -4.58 -13.76 -9.49
N SER A 129 -3.69 -12.81 -9.72
CA SER A 129 -4.00 -11.62 -10.49
C SER A 129 -2.72 -10.97 -10.96
N GLU A 130 -2.75 -10.47 -12.18
CA GLU A 130 -1.73 -9.60 -12.74
C GLU A 130 -2.38 -8.22 -12.87
N THR A 131 -1.83 -7.24 -12.17
CA THR A 131 -2.11 -5.83 -12.38
C THR A 131 -0.87 -5.20 -13.02
N ASP A 132 -1.02 -4.03 -13.65
CA ASP A 132 0.08 -3.36 -14.38
C ASP A 132 1.34 -3.13 -13.52
N ASN A 133 1.22 -3.15 -12.18
CA ASN A 133 2.30 -2.88 -11.24
C ASN A 133 2.60 -4.03 -10.24
N SER A 134 1.81 -5.11 -10.21
CA SER A 134 2.06 -6.25 -9.31
C SER A 134 1.33 -7.53 -9.74
N SER A 135 2.00 -8.66 -9.53
CA SER A 135 1.39 -9.99 -9.64
C SER A 135 1.15 -10.55 -8.24
N PHE A 136 -0.09 -10.89 -7.91
CA PHE A 136 -0.40 -11.69 -6.72
C PHE A 136 -0.16 -13.15 -7.06
N GLY A 137 1.05 -13.63 -6.73
CA GLY A 137 1.39 -15.05 -6.76
C GLY A 137 0.95 -15.70 -5.45
N ILE A 138 0.38 -16.89 -5.54
CA ILE A 138 0.13 -17.73 -4.38
C ILE A 138 0.97 -18.98 -4.44
N ARG A 139 1.44 -19.42 -3.29
CA ARG A 139 2.08 -20.72 -3.23
C ARG A 139 1.00 -21.76 -3.14
N THR A 140 1.16 -22.75 -3.99
CA THR A 140 0.25 -23.88 -4.06
C THR A 140 0.18 -24.66 -2.74
N GLU A 141 1.16 -24.51 -1.84
CA GLU A 141 1.17 -25.10 -0.49
C GLU A 141 0.15 -24.47 0.48
N ASP A 142 -0.28 -23.24 0.23
CA ASP A 142 -1.22 -22.50 1.08
C ASP A 142 -2.68 -22.85 0.79
N LEU A 143 -2.92 -23.71 -0.21
CA LEU A 143 -4.25 -24.19 -0.52
C LEU A 143 -4.73 -25.16 0.57
N LYS A 144 -6.02 -25.05 0.87
CA LYS A 144 -6.74 -25.91 1.79
C LYS A 144 -7.80 -26.69 1.04
N PHE A 145 -8.05 -27.91 1.49
CA PHE A 145 -9.01 -28.80 0.85
C PHE A 145 -9.90 -29.47 1.88
N PHE A 146 -10.97 -30.08 1.41
CA PHE A 146 -11.72 -31.04 2.20
C PHE A 146 -12.08 -32.23 1.33
N LYS A 147 -12.39 -33.34 1.99
CA LYS A 147 -12.81 -34.57 1.36
C LYS A 147 -14.17 -34.95 1.92
N THR A 148 -15.12 -35.25 1.05
CA THR A 148 -16.49 -35.57 1.45
C THR A 148 -17.13 -36.54 0.46
N ASP A 149 -18.12 -37.30 0.92
CA ASP A 149 -18.93 -38.17 0.09
C ASP A 149 -20.05 -37.36 -0.56
N LEU A 150 -20.01 -37.22 -1.88
CA LEU A 150 -21.01 -36.49 -2.67
C LEU A 150 -21.67 -37.42 -3.66
N SER A 151 -22.99 -37.39 -3.72
CA SER A 151 -23.73 -38.03 -4.79
C SER A 151 -23.57 -37.25 -6.10
N LYS A 152 -23.93 -37.89 -7.20
CA LYS A 152 -24.07 -37.23 -8.48
C LYS A 152 -25.32 -36.36 -8.45
N GLY A 153 -25.17 -35.08 -8.73
CA GLY A 153 -26.28 -34.13 -8.63
C GLY A 153 -25.83 -32.72 -8.29
N ASN A 154 -26.75 -31.93 -7.77
CA ASN A 154 -26.51 -30.55 -7.37
C ASN A 154 -26.27 -30.48 -5.86
N HIS A 155 -25.26 -29.71 -5.47
CA HIS A 155 -24.89 -29.50 -4.07
C HIS A 155 -24.61 -28.03 -3.81
N ILE A 156 -24.71 -27.63 -2.55
CA ILE A 156 -24.36 -26.27 -2.11
C ILE A 156 -23.16 -26.37 -1.18
N ILE A 157 -22.11 -25.64 -1.52
CA ILE A 157 -20.95 -25.48 -0.66
C ILE A 157 -20.97 -24.06 -0.14
N LYS A 158 -21.07 -23.91 1.19
CA LYS A 158 -21.08 -22.63 1.87
C LYS A 158 -19.73 -22.38 2.52
N VAL A 159 -19.22 -21.17 2.41
CA VAL A 159 -17.95 -20.73 2.99
C VAL A 159 -18.16 -19.42 3.74
N GLN A 160 -17.71 -19.36 4.98
CA GLN A 160 -17.76 -18.14 5.79
C GLN A 160 -16.42 -17.84 6.43
N TYR A 161 -16.02 -16.57 6.39
CA TYR A 161 -14.81 -16.09 7.08
C TYR A 161 -14.89 -14.58 7.34
N THR A 162 -14.03 -14.08 8.22
CA THR A 162 -13.81 -12.64 8.40
C THR A 162 -12.43 -12.28 7.89
N ALA A 163 -12.37 -11.40 6.90
CA ALA A 163 -11.14 -10.87 6.34
C ALA A 163 -10.67 -9.62 7.08
N ASP A 164 -9.36 -9.49 7.26
CA ASP A 164 -8.67 -8.29 7.69
C ASP A 164 -8.35 -7.39 6.49
N VAL A 165 -8.35 -6.09 6.73
CA VAL A 165 -8.10 -5.05 5.73
C VAL A 165 -6.64 -5.02 5.29
N TRP A 166 -6.40 -4.76 4.00
CA TRP A 166 -5.11 -4.40 3.45
C TRP A 166 -4.90 -2.89 3.54
N SER A 167 -3.73 -2.44 3.96
CA SER A 167 -3.40 -1.02 4.03
C SER A 167 -2.22 -0.67 3.13
N ASP A 168 -2.43 0.28 2.23
CA ASP A 168 -1.41 0.83 1.32
C ASP A 168 -1.02 2.25 1.76
N TYR A 169 0.25 2.40 2.09
CA TYR A 169 0.90 3.63 2.55
C TYR A 169 1.79 4.26 1.47
N SER A 170 1.73 3.80 0.23
CA SER A 170 2.62 4.26 -0.85
C SER A 170 2.41 5.72 -1.26
N ASN A 171 1.21 6.25 -1.00
CA ASN A 171 0.82 7.63 -1.31
C ASN A 171 0.68 8.47 -0.03
N TRP A 172 0.25 9.73 -0.17
CA TRP A 172 0.07 10.66 0.95
C TRP A 172 -1.02 10.24 1.94
N VAL A 173 -2.05 9.52 1.49
CA VAL A 173 -3.13 8.98 2.32
C VAL A 173 -3.07 7.45 2.36
N GLN A 174 -3.47 6.89 3.50
CA GLN A 174 -3.62 5.44 3.65
C GLN A 174 -4.85 4.98 2.85
N LYS A 175 -4.64 4.07 1.90
CA LYS A 175 -5.72 3.38 1.19
C LYS A 175 -5.98 2.04 1.85
N GLU A 176 -7.23 1.78 2.19
CA GLU A 176 -7.68 0.54 2.83
C GLU A 176 -8.46 -0.32 1.82
N SER A 177 -8.27 -1.64 1.81
CA SER A 177 -8.99 -2.51 0.86
C SER A 177 -9.20 -3.94 1.35
N PHE A 178 -10.30 -4.55 0.91
CA PHE A 178 -10.52 -6.00 0.94
C PHE A 178 -10.39 -6.56 -0.47
N LYS A 179 -9.67 -7.68 -0.60
CA LYS A 179 -9.34 -8.30 -1.88
C LYS A 179 -9.87 -9.73 -1.96
N TYR A 180 -10.37 -10.11 -3.13
CA TYR A 180 -10.84 -11.47 -3.41
C TYR A 180 -10.55 -11.87 -4.86
N ALA A 181 -9.81 -12.95 -5.05
CA ALA A 181 -9.38 -13.37 -6.38
C ALA A 181 -10.50 -14.14 -7.11
N LEU A 182 -10.97 -13.59 -8.23
CA LEU A 182 -11.94 -14.24 -9.13
C LEU A 182 -11.25 -15.00 -10.28
N SER A 183 -9.96 -14.72 -10.54
CA SER A 183 -9.23 -15.34 -11.65
C SER A 183 -9.15 -16.87 -11.61
N PRO A 184 -9.18 -17.58 -10.45
CA PRO A 184 -9.21 -19.05 -10.44
C PRO A 184 -10.39 -19.64 -11.23
N ALA A 185 -11.48 -18.88 -11.40
CA ALA A 185 -12.61 -19.28 -12.22
C ALA A 185 -12.24 -19.55 -13.70
N LYS A 186 -11.09 -19.07 -14.19
CA LYS A 186 -10.57 -19.41 -15.53
C LYS A 186 -10.29 -20.91 -15.71
N TYR A 187 -10.12 -21.65 -14.62
CA TYR A 187 -9.91 -23.10 -14.62
C TYR A 187 -11.21 -23.89 -14.54
N TRP A 188 -12.36 -23.22 -14.40
CA TRP A 188 -13.65 -23.88 -14.41
C TRP A 188 -14.02 -24.32 -15.81
N LYS A 189 -14.70 -25.47 -15.92
CA LYS A 189 -15.18 -25.97 -17.22
C LYS A 189 -16.09 -24.98 -17.95
N SER A 190 -16.86 -24.23 -17.18
CA SER A 190 -17.76 -23.18 -17.67
C SER A 190 -17.92 -22.15 -16.57
N TYR A 191 -17.94 -20.87 -16.95
CA TYR A 191 -18.31 -19.81 -16.02
C TYR A 191 -19.83 -19.74 -15.93
N GLY A 192 -20.34 -19.96 -14.72
CA GLY A 192 -21.76 -19.83 -14.42
C GLY A 192 -22.19 -18.36 -14.27
N THR A 193 -22.98 -18.09 -13.25
CA THR A 193 -23.34 -16.71 -12.86
C THR A 193 -22.68 -16.35 -11.55
N LEU A 194 -22.27 -15.08 -11.43
CA LEU A 194 -21.73 -14.51 -10.20
C LEU A 194 -22.67 -13.43 -9.69
N GLU A 195 -23.07 -13.54 -8.43
CA GLU A 195 -23.81 -12.51 -7.71
C GLU A 195 -22.99 -11.98 -6.55
N ILE A 196 -22.89 -10.67 -6.44
CA ILE A 196 -22.17 -10.01 -5.34
C ILE A 196 -23.15 -9.09 -4.62
N TRP A 197 -23.24 -9.27 -3.30
CA TRP A 197 -23.98 -8.42 -2.39
C TRP A 197 -22.99 -7.76 -1.44
N LEU A 198 -22.94 -6.43 -1.42
CA LEU A 198 -22.15 -5.66 -0.46
C LEU A 198 -23.08 -4.87 0.43
N ASN A 199 -23.04 -5.16 1.72
CA ASN A 199 -23.77 -4.44 2.75
C ASN A 199 -22.79 -3.56 3.54
N ASN A 200 -22.87 -2.24 3.32
CA ASN A 200 -22.04 -1.26 4.01
C ASN A 200 -22.80 -0.45 5.07
N THR A 201 -24.01 -0.85 5.47
CA THR A 201 -24.89 -0.02 6.33
C THR A 201 -24.31 0.34 7.69
N LYS A 202 -23.31 -0.40 8.17
CA LYS A 202 -22.65 -0.15 9.46
C LYS A 202 -21.53 0.90 9.36
N ASN A 203 -21.14 1.29 8.16
CA ASN A 203 -19.97 2.10 7.91
C ASN A 203 -20.37 3.39 7.17
N GLU A 204 -19.92 4.53 7.70
CA GLU A 204 -20.23 5.83 7.12
C GLU A 204 -19.25 6.23 6.00
N LYS A 205 -18.13 5.52 5.85
CA LYS A 205 -17.10 5.81 4.85
C LYS A 205 -17.62 5.52 3.43
N PRO A 206 -17.34 6.40 2.44
CA PRO A 206 -17.70 6.18 1.05
C PRO A 206 -16.81 5.12 0.40
N ILE A 207 -17.30 3.88 0.35
CA ILE A 207 -16.61 2.77 -0.29
C ILE A 207 -16.67 2.87 -1.81
N LYS A 208 -15.58 2.44 -2.46
CA LYS A 208 -15.47 2.25 -3.90
C LYS A 208 -15.19 0.78 -4.23
N THR A 209 -15.49 0.38 -5.47
CA THR A 209 -15.18 -0.96 -5.98
C THR A 209 -14.57 -0.87 -7.38
N ASN A 210 -13.85 -1.92 -7.80
CA ASN A 210 -13.16 -1.96 -9.10
C ASN A 210 -13.93 -2.70 -10.23
N PHE A 211 -15.13 -3.22 -9.97
CA PHE A 211 -15.95 -3.97 -10.93
C PHE A 211 -17.18 -3.18 -11.44
N GLY A 212 -17.15 -1.85 -11.30
CA GLY A 212 -18.09 -0.93 -11.94
C GLY A 212 -19.34 -0.59 -11.12
N LYS A 213 -20.28 0.14 -11.75
CA LYS A 213 -21.53 0.57 -11.10
C LYS A 213 -22.41 -0.62 -10.74
N SER A 214 -23.06 -0.55 -9.58
CA SER A 214 -23.98 -1.59 -9.13
C SER A 214 -25.22 -1.69 -10.01
N THR A 215 -25.79 -2.89 -10.09
CA THR A 215 -27.06 -3.17 -10.76
C THR A 215 -28.22 -2.56 -9.99
N SER A 216 -28.13 -2.56 -8.65
CA SER A 216 -29.01 -1.79 -7.77
C SER A 216 -28.23 -1.24 -6.57
N ALA A 217 -28.74 -0.15 -6.00
CA ALA A 217 -28.21 0.48 -4.80
C ALA A 217 -29.39 0.98 -3.97
N GLU A 218 -29.58 0.42 -2.78
CA GLU A 218 -30.59 0.88 -1.82
C GLU A 218 -29.96 0.87 -0.42
N ASN A 219 -30.01 2.00 0.29
CA ASN A 219 -29.50 2.12 1.67
C ASN A 219 -28.09 1.54 1.88
N GLN A 220 -27.12 1.90 1.02
CA GLN A 220 -25.73 1.38 1.05
C GLN A 220 -25.60 -0.15 0.90
N GLN A 221 -26.66 -0.82 0.46
CA GLN A 221 -26.61 -2.19 -0.03
C GLN A 221 -26.46 -2.13 -1.55
N LEU A 222 -25.40 -2.75 -2.04
CA LEU A 222 -25.03 -2.77 -3.44
C LEU A 222 -25.10 -4.19 -3.97
N TYR A 223 -25.65 -4.35 -5.16
CA TYR A 223 -25.80 -5.64 -5.82
C TYR A 223 -25.23 -5.61 -7.23
N TRP A 224 -24.55 -6.68 -7.61
CA TRP A 224 -24.08 -6.92 -8.97
C TRP A 224 -24.39 -8.34 -9.41
N LYS A 225 -24.68 -8.48 -10.70
CA LYS A 225 -24.85 -9.78 -11.36
C LYS A 225 -24.00 -9.85 -12.61
N PHE A 226 -23.23 -10.92 -12.74
CA PHE A 226 -22.34 -11.14 -13.87
C PHE A 226 -22.55 -12.52 -14.50
N THR A 227 -22.38 -12.59 -15.82
CA THR A 227 -22.36 -13.82 -16.61
C THR A 227 -20.97 -14.17 -17.15
N LYS A 228 -19.97 -13.35 -16.78
CA LYS A 228 -18.55 -13.50 -17.11
C LYS A 228 -17.72 -12.89 -15.99
N ILE A 229 -16.47 -13.33 -15.82
CA ILE A 229 -15.55 -12.78 -14.82
C ILE A 229 -15.37 -11.27 -15.08
N PRO A 230 -15.76 -10.38 -14.14
CA PRO A 230 -15.70 -8.94 -14.36
C PRO A 230 -14.27 -8.39 -14.23
N VAL A 231 -13.50 -8.91 -13.28
CA VAL A 231 -12.12 -8.54 -12.94
C VAL A 231 -11.38 -9.76 -12.39
N ASN A 232 -10.06 -9.78 -12.46
CA ASN A 232 -9.25 -10.88 -11.91
C ASN A 232 -9.20 -10.86 -10.37
N MET A 233 -9.06 -9.67 -9.79
CA MET A 233 -9.08 -9.42 -8.36
C MET A 233 -10.19 -8.43 -8.06
N MET A 234 -11.19 -8.87 -7.29
CA MET A 234 -12.21 -7.99 -6.75
C MET A 234 -11.59 -7.15 -5.63
N GLU A 235 -11.77 -5.82 -5.69
CA GLU A 235 -11.36 -4.91 -4.64
C GLU A 235 -12.54 -4.07 -4.16
N ILE A 236 -12.72 -4.04 -2.84
CA ILE A 236 -13.61 -3.13 -2.12
C ILE A 236 -12.70 -2.24 -1.29
N TYR A 237 -12.70 -0.94 -1.53
CA TYR A 237 -11.69 -0.07 -0.94
C TYR A 237 -12.26 1.26 -0.47
N PHE A 238 -11.59 1.80 0.54
CA PHE A 238 -11.78 3.15 1.03
C PHE A 238 -10.49 3.94 0.79
N GLU A 239 -10.65 5.12 0.21
CA GLU A 239 -9.55 6.05 -0.03
C GLU A 239 -9.97 7.42 0.48
N PRO A 240 -9.34 7.93 1.55
CA PRO A 240 -9.63 9.23 2.12
C PRO A 240 -9.46 10.36 1.10
N GLU A 241 -10.31 11.37 1.17
CA GLU A 241 -10.13 12.59 0.39
C GLU A 241 -9.00 13.43 0.98
N ILE A 242 -8.13 13.94 0.11
CA ILE A 242 -7.07 14.86 0.51
C ILE A 242 -7.66 16.27 0.63
N PRO A 243 -7.50 16.95 1.79
CA PRO A 243 -7.93 18.34 1.92
C PRO A 243 -7.28 19.24 0.87
N ASN A 244 -8.02 20.17 0.28
CA ASN A 244 -7.51 21.07 -0.78
C ASN A 244 -6.22 21.80 -0.38
N THR A 245 -6.07 22.16 0.90
CA THR A 245 -4.86 22.78 1.44
C THR A 245 -3.64 21.85 1.37
N ALA A 246 -3.80 20.57 1.73
CA ALA A 246 -2.75 19.56 1.57
C ALA A 246 -2.46 19.32 0.09
N GLN A 247 -3.50 19.23 -0.76
CA GLN A 247 -3.31 19.01 -2.19
C GLN A 247 -2.43 20.08 -2.84
N ILE A 248 -2.66 21.36 -2.53
CA ILE A 248 -1.82 22.46 -3.03
C ILE A 248 -0.35 22.28 -2.63
N LEU A 249 -0.07 21.88 -1.38
CA LEU A 249 1.29 21.67 -0.91
C LEU A 249 1.95 20.45 -1.56
N ILE A 250 1.18 19.37 -1.75
CA ILE A 250 1.60 18.16 -2.47
C ILE A 250 1.95 18.50 -3.92
N ASP A 251 1.13 19.29 -4.61
CA ASP A 251 1.33 19.69 -6.01
C ASP A 251 2.58 20.56 -6.18
N ILE A 252 2.87 21.42 -5.19
CA ILE A 252 4.13 22.18 -5.17
C ILE A 252 5.32 21.24 -4.97
N ASP A 253 5.14 20.16 -4.19
CA ASP A 253 6.14 19.20 -3.74
C ASP A 253 7.08 19.74 -2.63
N PRO A 254 7.41 18.93 -1.59
CA PRO A 254 8.28 19.32 -0.47
C PRO A 254 9.64 19.89 -0.88
N PHE A 255 10.23 19.41 -1.99
CA PHE A 255 11.50 19.95 -2.47
C PHE A 255 11.34 21.39 -2.98
N ARG A 256 10.26 21.72 -3.70
CA ARG A 256 10.06 23.10 -4.17
C ARG A 256 9.68 24.02 -3.03
N LEU A 257 8.90 23.55 -2.04
CA LEU A 257 8.64 24.29 -0.80
C LEU A 257 9.94 24.63 -0.07
N MET A 258 10.86 23.67 0.04
CA MET A 258 12.21 23.88 0.59
C MET A 258 12.97 24.97 -0.17
N LEU A 259 12.95 24.97 -1.50
CA LEU A 259 13.63 25.99 -2.31
C LEU A 259 13.05 27.39 -2.08
N VAL A 260 11.72 27.53 -2.06
CA VAL A 260 11.05 28.81 -1.77
C VAL A 260 11.43 29.31 -0.38
N PHE A 261 11.38 28.44 0.63
CA PHE A 261 11.78 28.77 1.99
C PHE A 261 13.27 29.17 2.08
N GLY A 262 14.15 28.44 1.39
CA GLY A 262 15.57 28.74 1.31
C GLY A 262 15.85 30.10 0.65
N ALA A 263 15.10 30.46 -0.39
CA ALA A 263 15.20 31.78 -1.02
C ALA A 263 14.81 32.91 -0.05
N ILE A 264 13.74 32.72 0.72
CA ILE A 264 13.33 33.68 1.77
C ILE A 264 14.44 33.84 2.81
N ILE A 265 15.00 32.73 3.31
CA ILE A 265 16.11 32.75 4.28
C ILE A 265 17.34 33.48 3.71
N ILE A 266 17.70 33.23 2.44
CA ILE A 266 18.82 33.91 1.78
C ILE A 266 18.59 35.42 1.76
N ILE A 267 17.40 35.87 1.36
CA ILE A 267 17.06 37.29 1.32
C ILE A 267 17.18 37.90 2.72
N LEU A 268 16.59 37.27 3.74
CA LEU A 268 16.68 37.73 5.12
C LEU A 268 18.13 37.80 5.62
N HIS A 269 18.96 36.81 5.28
CA HIS A 269 20.37 36.79 5.64
C HIS A 269 21.14 37.95 4.99
N ILE A 270 20.92 38.20 3.69
CA ILE A 270 21.56 39.32 2.98
C ILE A 270 21.16 40.66 3.62
N LEU A 271 19.88 40.83 3.96
CA LEU A 271 19.40 42.04 4.66
C LEU A 271 20.06 42.19 6.04
N ALA A 272 20.19 41.09 6.80
CA ALA A 272 20.86 41.08 8.10
C ALA A 272 22.35 41.45 8.00
N ILE A 273 23.06 40.93 6.99
CA ILE A 273 24.47 41.27 6.73
C ILE A 273 24.60 42.78 6.45
N ARG A 274 23.77 43.31 5.56
CA ARG A 274 23.77 44.75 5.21
C ARG A 274 23.46 45.63 6.42
N TYR A 275 22.46 45.26 7.20
CA TYR A 275 22.08 45.97 8.41
C TYR A 275 23.21 45.94 9.46
N TYR A 276 23.82 44.78 9.69
CA TYR A 276 24.95 44.63 10.59
C TYR A 276 26.13 45.51 10.16
N ARG A 277 26.44 45.55 8.86
CA ARG A 277 27.57 46.36 8.35
C ARG A 277 27.34 47.85 8.44
N LYS A 278 26.09 48.33 8.34
CA LYS A 278 25.75 49.72 8.62
C LYS A 278 26.12 50.13 10.05
N LYS A 279 25.94 49.24 11.03
CA LYS A 279 26.26 49.51 12.45
C LYS A 279 27.71 49.18 12.83
N HIS A 280 28.29 48.17 12.19
CA HIS A 280 29.59 47.60 12.54
C HIS A 280 30.49 47.46 11.30
N PHE A 281 30.97 48.61 10.81
CA PHE A 281 31.79 48.67 9.60
C PHE A 281 33.25 48.22 9.81
N LYS A 282 33.84 48.54 10.97
CA LYS A 282 35.27 48.31 11.27
C LYS A 282 35.70 46.83 11.34
N PRO A 283 34.93 45.90 11.95
CA PRO A 283 35.37 44.52 12.11
C PRO A 283 35.68 43.80 10.79
N ARG A 284 36.82 43.09 10.73
CA ARG A 284 37.23 42.32 9.54
C ARG A 284 36.19 41.26 9.18
N PHE A 285 35.71 40.52 10.16
CA PHE A 285 34.69 39.47 9.99
C PHE A 285 33.33 39.94 10.51
N SER A 286 32.25 39.44 9.91
CA SER A 286 30.89 39.60 10.44
C SER A 286 30.51 38.30 11.09
N TRP A 287 30.16 38.34 12.39
CA TRP A 287 29.66 37.16 13.06
C TRP A 287 28.34 36.70 12.44
N VAL A 288 27.51 37.63 11.92
CA VAL A 288 26.26 37.33 11.20
C VAL A 288 26.53 36.49 9.96
N VAL A 289 27.57 36.81 9.17
CA VAL A 289 27.97 36.00 8.02
C VAL A 289 28.41 34.61 8.45
N ILE A 290 29.22 34.51 9.51
CA ILE A 290 29.76 33.22 9.98
C ILE A 290 28.63 32.32 10.51
N THR A 291 27.83 32.81 11.45
CA THR A 291 26.76 32.02 12.06
C THR A 291 25.64 31.72 11.07
N GLY A 292 25.22 32.73 10.30
CA GLY A 292 24.19 32.56 9.28
C GLY A 292 24.61 31.60 8.16
N SER A 293 25.88 31.60 7.76
CA SER A 293 26.37 30.67 6.73
C SER A 293 26.40 29.22 7.20
N ILE A 294 26.51 28.96 8.51
CA ILE A 294 26.43 27.60 9.06
C ILE A 294 24.97 27.19 9.24
N ILE A 295 24.19 28.06 9.90
CA ILE A 295 22.85 27.72 10.39
C ILE A 295 21.83 27.67 9.24
N PHE A 296 21.87 28.62 8.31
CA PHE A 296 20.81 28.74 7.30
C PHE A 296 20.78 27.64 6.24
N PRO A 297 21.92 27.13 5.73
CA PRO A 297 21.93 25.93 4.91
C PRO A 297 21.35 24.71 5.65
N PHE A 298 21.68 24.55 6.93
CA PHE A 298 21.14 23.46 7.75
C PHE A 298 19.62 23.59 7.88
N ILE A 299 19.11 24.76 8.29
CA ILE A 299 17.67 25.02 8.43
C ILE A 299 16.93 24.83 7.10
N THR A 300 17.54 25.26 5.99
CA THR A 300 16.94 25.08 4.66
C THR A 300 16.81 23.61 4.29
N LEU A 301 17.86 22.80 4.47
CA LEU A 301 17.76 21.36 4.19
C LEU A 301 16.83 20.64 5.18
N PHE A 302 16.83 21.05 6.44
CA PHE A 302 15.94 20.49 7.46
C PHE A 302 14.46 20.80 7.17
N SER A 303 14.16 21.94 6.52
CA SER A 303 12.78 22.28 6.18
C SER A 303 12.15 21.31 5.18
N TYR A 304 12.94 20.64 4.34
CA TYR A 304 12.46 19.54 3.48
C TYR A 304 11.73 18.47 4.29
N MET A 305 12.35 18.02 5.39
CA MET A 305 11.74 17.02 6.29
C MET A 305 10.50 17.58 6.98
N ILE A 306 10.55 18.86 7.40
CA ILE A 306 9.42 19.53 8.03
C ILE A 306 8.23 19.62 7.07
N PHE A 307 8.43 19.85 5.78
CA PHE A 307 7.32 19.98 4.83
C PHE A 307 6.52 18.67 4.66
N TYR A 308 7.18 17.50 4.68
CA TYR A 308 6.45 16.23 4.75
C TYR A 308 5.58 16.15 6.00
N TRP A 309 6.16 16.46 7.16
CA TRP A 309 5.42 16.46 8.43
C TRP A 309 4.25 17.46 8.45
N ILE A 310 4.43 18.65 7.89
CA ILE A 310 3.36 19.65 7.77
C ILE A 310 2.23 19.12 6.90
N ILE A 311 2.55 18.51 5.75
CA ILE A 311 1.54 17.97 4.84
C ILE A 311 0.76 16.84 5.52
N ASP A 312 1.45 15.89 6.17
CA ASP A 312 0.81 14.82 6.95
C ASP A 312 -0.09 15.38 8.05
N TRP A 313 0.37 16.39 8.77
CA TRP A 313 -0.41 17.04 9.82
C TRP A 313 -1.69 17.72 9.27
N ILE A 314 -1.63 18.28 8.06
CA ILE A 314 -2.81 18.88 7.40
C ILE A 314 -3.77 17.79 6.92
N ILE A 315 -3.27 16.65 6.45
CA ILE A 315 -4.09 15.49 6.06
C ILE A 315 -4.78 14.88 7.30
N GLY A 316 -4.09 14.82 8.43
CA GLY A 316 -4.61 14.32 9.69
C GLY A 316 -4.45 12.80 9.85
N GLU A 317 -5.44 12.15 10.47
CA GLU A 317 -5.37 10.71 10.82
C GLU A 317 -5.23 9.79 9.61
N SER A 318 -5.68 10.22 8.43
CA SER A 318 -5.59 9.48 7.19
C SER A 318 -4.23 9.57 6.51
N ALA A 319 -3.28 10.35 7.04
CA ALA A 319 -1.95 10.50 6.46
C ALA A 319 -1.16 9.19 6.52
N SER A 320 -0.47 8.86 5.43
CA SER A 320 0.37 7.66 5.35
C SER A 320 1.55 7.71 6.33
N GLN A 321 2.15 8.89 6.50
CA GLN A 321 3.37 9.11 7.30
C GLN A 321 4.60 8.33 6.80
N ARG A 322 4.52 7.63 5.64
CA ARG A 322 5.62 6.87 5.04
C ARG A 322 6.16 7.55 3.79
N HIS A 323 7.17 8.41 3.97
CA HIS A 323 7.78 9.21 2.90
C HIS A 323 9.19 8.78 2.49
N GLY A 324 9.62 7.59 2.93
CA GLY A 324 10.96 7.06 2.69
C GLY A 324 12.06 7.85 3.43
N TYR A 325 13.27 7.85 2.88
CA TYR A 325 14.47 8.39 3.55
C TYR A 325 14.64 9.91 3.35
N THR A 326 13.65 10.69 3.78
CA THR A 326 13.68 12.17 3.63
C THR A 326 14.90 12.81 4.28
N PHE A 327 15.44 12.22 5.35
CA PHE A 327 16.63 12.72 6.04
C PHE A 327 17.92 12.66 5.20
N LEU A 328 17.99 11.85 4.13
CA LEU A 328 19.18 11.75 3.28
C LEU A 328 19.55 13.07 2.61
N ILE A 329 18.60 14.01 2.52
CA ILE A 329 18.87 15.37 2.05
C ILE A 329 20.01 16.04 2.84
N MET A 330 20.19 15.66 4.11
CA MET A 330 21.23 16.21 4.99
C MET A 330 22.65 15.82 4.57
N VAL A 331 22.82 14.77 3.76
CA VAL A 331 24.13 14.40 3.18
C VAL A 331 24.69 15.53 2.29
N PHE A 332 23.82 16.36 1.70
CA PHE A 332 24.23 17.50 0.89
C PHE A 332 24.69 18.71 1.71
N TYR A 333 24.48 18.72 3.03
CA TYR A 333 24.82 19.86 3.90
C TYR A 333 26.27 20.35 3.74
N PRO A 334 27.32 19.51 3.73
CA PRO A 334 28.69 20.00 3.58
C PRO A 334 28.93 20.73 2.25
N VAL A 335 28.31 20.26 1.17
CA VAL A 335 28.45 20.86 -0.17
C VAL A 335 27.71 22.19 -0.22
N VAL A 336 26.45 22.22 0.23
CA VAL A 336 25.63 23.43 0.27
C VAL A 336 26.26 24.48 1.18
N LEU A 337 26.79 24.08 2.34
CA LEU A 337 27.50 24.95 3.28
C LEU A 337 28.67 25.69 2.61
N ILE A 338 29.56 24.97 1.91
CA ILE A 338 30.73 25.58 1.26
C ILE A 338 30.30 26.60 0.20
N ILE A 339 29.35 26.22 -0.66
CA ILE A 339 28.83 27.10 -1.71
C ILE A 339 28.18 28.35 -1.09
N TYR A 340 27.29 28.14 -0.13
CA TYR A 340 26.57 29.22 0.55
C TYR A 340 27.51 30.18 1.27
N TRP A 341 28.53 29.64 1.96
CA TRP A 341 29.53 30.44 2.66
C TRP A 341 30.29 31.36 1.70
N ILE A 342 30.74 30.84 0.55
CA ILE A 342 31.44 31.63 -0.47
C ILE A 342 30.54 32.77 -0.96
N LEU A 343 29.27 32.47 -1.25
CA LEU A 343 28.30 33.47 -1.69
C LEU A 343 28.08 34.57 -0.64
N MET A 344 27.83 34.21 0.61
CA MET A 344 27.60 35.19 1.68
C MET A 344 28.85 36.02 1.99
N TRP A 345 30.02 35.43 1.88
CA TRP A 345 31.29 36.16 2.00
C TRP A 345 31.47 37.19 0.87
N LEU A 346 31.10 36.85 -0.37
CA LEU A 346 31.10 37.79 -1.50
C LEU A 346 30.09 38.92 -1.28
N VAL A 347 28.91 38.63 -0.74
CA VAL A 347 27.90 39.65 -0.37
C VAL A 347 28.46 40.60 0.70
N ASP A 348 29.12 40.08 1.74
CA ASP A 348 29.76 40.90 2.77
C ASP A 348 30.86 41.80 2.20
N TYR A 349 31.72 41.24 1.35
CA TYR A 349 32.80 41.95 0.70
C TYR A 349 32.28 43.09 -0.20
N THR A 350 31.30 42.80 -1.06
CA THR A 350 30.71 43.79 -1.97
C THR A 350 29.98 44.89 -1.21
N THR A 351 29.24 44.54 -0.16
CA THR A 351 28.58 45.51 0.74
C THR A 351 29.59 46.46 1.39
N LYS A 352 30.69 45.93 1.94
CA LYS A 352 31.77 46.77 2.51
C LYS A 352 32.40 47.69 1.48
N LYS A 353 32.67 47.17 0.27
CA LYS A 353 33.29 47.95 -0.81
C LYS A 353 32.39 49.08 -1.27
N GLN A 354 31.08 48.85 -1.38
CA GLN A 354 30.10 49.89 -1.70
C GLN A 354 30.05 50.97 -0.61
N MET A 355 30.02 50.58 0.66
CA MET A 355 30.03 51.54 1.77
C MET A 355 31.33 52.37 1.84
N LYS A 356 32.49 51.78 1.52
CA LYS A 356 33.77 52.53 1.37
C LYS A 356 33.70 53.56 0.26
N LYS A 357 33.02 53.25 -0.85
CA LYS A 357 32.87 54.18 -1.98
C LYS A 357 31.86 55.29 -1.71
N SER A 358 30.81 55.03 -0.93
CA SER A 358 29.80 56.03 -0.57
C SER A 358 30.26 56.96 0.55
N ASN A 359 31.13 56.49 1.46
CA ASN A 359 31.87 57.33 2.39
C ASN A 359 33.14 57.86 1.72
N ILE A 360 32.98 58.82 0.80
CA ILE A 360 34.04 59.78 0.52
C ILE A 360 34.23 60.55 1.84
N TYR A 361 35.44 60.47 2.38
CA TYR A 361 35.85 61.27 3.53
C TYR A 361 35.72 62.76 3.26
#